data_AF-A0A8C1GZJ3-F1
#
_entry.id   AF-A0A8C1GZJ3-F1
#
_cell.length_a   1.000
_cell.length_b   1.000
_cell.length_c   1.000
_cell.angle_alpha   90.00
_cell.angle_beta   90.00
_cell.angle_gamma   90.00
#
_symmetry.space_group_name_H-M   'P 1'
#
loop_
_entity.id
_entity.type
_entity.pdbx_description
1 polymer ?
#
loop_
_entity_poly.entity_id
_entity_poly.type
_entity_poly.pdbx_seq_one_letter_code
_entity_poly.pdbx_strand_id
1 'polypeptide(L)'
;MQSGGSDPEVLAHMHDLEAEALTLEQAKHRAESKIKTRRMKFPHRVLDPDVLAVEQENQRLEEEIFRIQLAREKHKGEHGLIDIQKDHIHQMASLQAEIAFLRREKEKDRERRPHHPQAPLSVFPGSSMAVTHPDLPLDQSSKQHSLMGSHVTDPLQALGPAPYDPVAGFVIFYDLVTGVEATLRSVRLLAGLYFNGQKLGQTTPMPPVQCQPAGPLLSTKSPGNYAILAVKQPVPRVQPSPDLSLVIEIQTSEGLDLFSHETEGLVTCGWAKLDLFDQHNQVHSGHWRLPFRSLPVQASLSPGQLNSVPQLGNMELCLRVANARDGDEQTLEEIDPNNTNQYK
;
A
#
# COMPACT_ATOMS: atom_id res chain seq x y z
N MET A 1 -47.51 -36.03 16.03
CA MET A 1 -46.62 -37.20 16.15
C MET A 1 -46.66 -37.94 14.84
N GLN A 2 -45.63 -37.84 14.00
CA GLN A 2 -45.12 -38.99 13.23
C GLN A 2 -43.79 -38.60 12.58
N SER A 3 -42.79 -39.37 12.97
CA SER A 3 -41.36 -39.28 12.73
C SER A 3 -41.01 -39.50 11.25
N GLY A 4 -40.71 -38.43 10.52
CA GLY A 4 -40.24 -38.49 9.13
C GLY A 4 -38.72 -38.73 8.98
N GLY A 5 -38.05 -39.29 9.99
CA GLY A 5 -36.59 -39.48 10.01
C GLY A 5 -36.15 -40.79 10.65
N SER A 6 -37.06 -41.76 10.77
CA SER A 6 -36.81 -43.03 11.46
C SER A 6 -37.24 -44.21 10.58
N ASP A 7 -37.08 -44.06 9.26
CA ASP A 7 -37.24 -45.18 8.35
C ASP A 7 -36.01 -46.11 8.50
N PRO A 8 -36.19 -47.33 9.06
CA PRO A 8 -35.09 -48.24 9.31
C PRO A 8 -34.39 -48.69 8.01
N GLU A 9 -35.07 -48.68 6.87
CA GLU A 9 -34.46 -49.04 5.58
C GLU A 9 -33.48 -47.94 5.11
N VAL A 10 -33.84 -46.67 5.31
CA VAL A 10 -32.98 -45.54 4.96
C VAL A 10 -31.76 -45.47 5.88
N LEU A 11 -31.94 -45.76 7.18
CA LEU A 11 -30.84 -45.81 8.14
C LEU A 11 -29.89 -46.99 7.88
N ALA A 12 -30.43 -48.16 7.51
CA ALA A 12 -29.62 -49.29 7.11
C ALA A 12 -28.80 -48.98 5.84
N HIS A 13 -29.44 -48.36 4.84
CA HIS A 13 -28.75 -47.96 3.61
C HIS A 13 -27.65 -46.92 3.86
N MET A 14 -27.87 -45.98 4.76
CA MET A 14 -26.89 -44.96 5.14
C MET A 14 -25.69 -45.59 5.86
N HIS A 15 -25.93 -46.56 6.75
CA HIS A 15 -24.88 -47.30 7.43
C HIS A 15 -24.05 -48.17 6.45
N ASP A 16 -24.71 -48.77 5.45
CA ASP A 16 -24.03 -49.53 4.40
C ASP A 16 -23.14 -48.63 3.52
N LEU A 17 -23.62 -47.43 3.18
CA LEU A 17 -22.86 -46.41 2.46
C LEU A 17 -21.66 -45.90 3.27
N GLU A 18 -21.83 -45.67 4.57
CA GLU A 18 -20.73 -45.28 5.47
C GLU A 18 -19.67 -46.38 5.56
N ALA A 19 -20.10 -47.65 5.67
CA ALA A 19 -19.19 -48.79 5.67
C ALA A 19 -18.43 -48.92 4.35
N GLU A 20 -19.09 -48.73 3.20
CA GLU A 20 -18.45 -48.75 1.88
C GLU A 20 -17.40 -47.62 1.74
N ALA A 21 -17.74 -46.41 2.17
CA ALA A 21 -16.84 -45.26 2.15
C ALA A 21 -15.58 -45.49 3.00
N LEU A 22 -15.73 -46.04 4.20
CA LEU A 22 -14.62 -46.35 5.11
C LEU A 22 -13.71 -47.44 4.52
N THR A 23 -14.29 -48.39 3.79
CA THR A 23 -13.55 -49.45 3.10
C THR A 23 -12.75 -48.89 1.92
N LEU A 24 -13.32 -47.95 1.16
CA LEU A 24 -12.66 -47.24 0.07
C LEU A 24 -11.51 -46.35 0.57
N GLU A 25 -11.68 -45.69 1.70
CA GLU A 25 -10.64 -44.86 2.32
C GLU A 25 -9.46 -45.70 2.83
N GLN A 26 -9.74 -46.85 3.47
CA GLN A 26 -8.70 -47.80 3.85
C GLN A 26 -7.99 -48.43 2.64
N ALA A 27 -8.72 -48.68 1.54
CA ALA A 27 -8.13 -49.16 0.29
C ALA A 27 -7.23 -48.10 -0.36
N LYS A 28 -7.60 -46.82 -0.29
CA LYS A 28 -6.78 -45.69 -0.77
C LYS A 28 -5.48 -45.55 0.02
N HIS A 29 -5.52 -45.62 1.36
CA HIS A 29 -4.31 -45.64 2.19
C HIS A 29 -3.42 -46.88 1.95
N ARG A 30 -4.02 -48.05 1.65
CA ARG A 30 -3.28 -49.24 1.21
C ARG A 30 -2.69 -49.11 -0.21
N ALA A 31 -3.34 -48.39 -1.11
CA ALA A 31 -2.82 -48.14 -2.46
C ALA A 31 -1.64 -47.14 -2.43
N GLU A 32 -1.74 -46.09 -1.62
CA GLU A 32 -0.67 -45.10 -1.42
C GLU A 32 0.57 -45.70 -0.74
N SER A 33 0.39 -46.58 0.25
CA SER A 33 1.51 -47.32 0.87
C SER A 33 2.18 -48.30 -0.10
N LYS A 34 1.43 -48.92 -1.02
CA LYS A 34 1.95 -49.77 -2.10
C LYS A 34 2.70 -48.98 -3.18
N ILE A 35 2.27 -47.76 -3.50
CA ILE A 35 2.97 -46.87 -4.44
C ILE A 35 4.30 -46.39 -3.83
N LYS A 36 4.35 -46.15 -2.52
CA LYS A 36 5.61 -45.88 -1.79
C LYS A 36 6.56 -47.08 -1.78
N THR A 37 6.07 -48.31 -1.58
CA THR A 37 6.93 -49.52 -1.60
C THR A 37 7.40 -49.92 -3.00
N ARG A 38 6.66 -49.59 -4.07
CA ARG A 38 7.09 -49.87 -5.45
C ARG A 38 8.18 -48.94 -5.98
N ARG A 39 8.41 -47.78 -5.35
CA ARG A 39 9.54 -46.89 -5.70
C ARG A 39 10.89 -47.35 -5.13
N MET A 40 10.93 -48.33 -4.21
CA MET A 40 12.17 -48.86 -3.60
C MET A 40 12.71 -50.13 -4.27
N LYS A 41 12.61 -50.26 -5.60
CA LYS A 41 13.33 -51.33 -6.33
C LYS A 41 13.95 -50.82 -7.63
N PHE A 42 15.07 -50.12 -7.49
CA PHE A 42 16.19 -50.11 -8.44
C PHE A 42 17.52 -50.04 -7.65
N PRO A 43 18.63 -50.58 -8.20
CA PRO A 43 19.68 -51.23 -7.43
C PRO A 43 20.71 -50.25 -6.84
N HIS A 44 21.31 -50.67 -5.72
CA HIS A 44 22.51 -50.14 -5.07
C HIS A 44 23.05 -48.80 -5.59
N ARG A 45 22.71 -47.71 -4.88
CA ARG A 45 23.58 -46.55 -4.78
C ARG A 45 23.97 -46.40 -3.32
N VAL A 46 25.27 -46.47 -3.06
CA VAL A 46 25.89 -46.22 -1.77
C VAL A 46 25.26 -44.98 -1.17
N LEU A 47 24.60 -45.13 -0.01
CA LEU A 47 24.06 -44.02 0.76
C LEU A 47 25.26 -43.19 1.22
N ASP A 48 25.33 -41.97 0.71
CA ASP A 48 26.29 -40.97 1.12
C ASP A 48 26.08 -40.70 2.63
N PRO A 49 27.09 -40.84 3.51
CA PRO A 49 26.94 -40.62 4.95
C PRO A 49 26.37 -39.24 5.29
N ASP A 50 26.60 -38.24 4.43
CA ASP A 50 26.03 -36.90 4.58
C ASP A 50 24.50 -36.91 4.37
N VAL A 51 23.99 -37.73 3.46
CA VAL A 51 22.53 -37.88 3.24
C VAL A 51 21.87 -38.55 4.44
N LEU A 52 22.52 -39.56 5.03
CA LEU A 52 22.00 -40.23 6.22
C LEU A 52 21.97 -39.30 7.44
N ALA A 53 23.01 -38.47 7.61
CA ALA A 53 23.07 -37.48 8.67
C ALA A 53 21.97 -36.42 8.52
N VAL A 54 21.73 -35.95 7.29
CA VAL A 54 20.64 -35.00 7.00
C VAL A 54 19.27 -35.63 7.23
N GLU A 55 19.06 -36.90 6.88
CA GLU A 55 17.81 -37.62 7.15
C GLU A 55 17.55 -37.78 8.66
N GLN A 56 18.58 -38.09 9.45
CA GLN A 56 18.46 -38.18 10.91
C GLN A 56 18.14 -36.83 11.55
N GLU A 57 18.79 -35.75 11.08
CA GLU A 57 18.50 -34.41 11.58
C GLU A 57 17.09 -33.96 11.18
N ASN A 58 16.64 -34.27 9.96
CA ASN A 58 15.26 -34.01 9.54
C ASN A 58 14.25 -34.73 10.43
N GLN A 59 14.49 -36.01 10.74
CA GLN A 59 13.61 -36.78 11.61
C GLN A 59 13.55 -36.18 13.02
N ARG A 60 14.69 -35.73 13.56
CA ARG A 60 14.74 -35.03 14.84
C ARG A 60 13.98 -33.70 14.82
N LEU A 61 14.14 -32.91 13.76
CA LEU A 61 13.45 -31.63 13.61
C LEU A 61 11.93 -31.82 13.45
N GLU A 62 11.49 -32.85 12.73
CA GLU A 62 10.09 -33.22 12.62
C GLU A 62 9.48 -33.56 13.99
N GLU A 63 10.20 -34.32 14.83
CA GLU A 63 9.79 -34.59 16.21
C GLU A 63 9.74 -33.34 17.08
N GLU A 64 10.68 -32.41 16.90
CA GLU A 64 10.71 -31.15 17.64
C GLU A 64 9.55 -30.23 17.25
N ILE A 65 9.28 -30.11 15.95
CA ILE A 65 8.14 -29.35 15.42
C ILE A 65 6.84 -29.93 15.97
N PHE A 66 6.71 -31.26 15.99
CA PHE A 66 5.55 -31.94 16.55
C PHE A 66 5.37 -31.62 18.05
N ARG A 67 6.46 -31.66 18.83
CA ARG A 67 6.43 -31.25 20.26
C ARG A 67 6.01 -29.79 20.44
N ILE A 68 6.52 -28.88 19.62
CA ILE A 68 6.19 -27.44 19.66
C ILE A 68 4.73 -27.21 19.29
N GLN A 69 4.22 -27.88 18.26
CA GLN A 69 2.82 -27.79 17.86
C GLN A 69 1.89 -28.30 18.96
N LEU A 70 2.20 -29.45 19.57
CA LEU A 70 1.43 -30.01 20.68
C LEU A 70 1.46 -29.10 21.92
N ALA A 71 2.60 -28.45 22.22
CA ALA A 71 2.69 -27.47 23.29
C ALA A 71 1.86 -26.22 22.99
N ARG A 72 1.90 -25.70 21.76
CA ARG A 72 1.06 -24.58 21.32
C ARG A 72 -0.42 -24.89 21.39
N GLU A 73 -0.82 -26.11 21.06
CA GLU A 73 -2.21 -26.56 21.16
C GLU A 73 -2.67 -26.64 22.63
N LYS A 74 -1.82 -27.16 23.53
CA LYS A 74 -2.07 -27.12 24.98
C LYS A 74 -2.19 -25.70 25.54
N HIS A 75 -1.46 -24.73 24.98
CA HIS A 75 -1.54 -23.31 25.37
C HIS A 75 -2.66 -22.52 24.67
N LYS A 76 -3.34 -23.11 23.68
CA LYS A 76 -4.48 -22.48 22.97
C LYS A 76 -5.81 -22.68 23.71
N GLY A 77 -5.83 -23.51 24.76
CA GLY A 77 -6.94 -23.63 25.70
C GLY A 77 -6.87 -22.57 26.80
N GLU A 78 -7.82 -21.63 26.76
CA GLU A 78 -8.31 -20.80 27.89
C GLU A 78 -7.44 -19.70 28.53
N HIS A 79 -6.12 -19.61 28.32
CA HIS A 79 -5.32 -18.58 29.05
C HIS A 79 -4.67 -17.47 28.20
N GLY A 80 -4.44 -17.64 26.90
CA GLY A 80 -3.72 -16.64 26.10
C GLY A 80 -4.52 -15.36 25.79
N LEU A 81 -5.83 -15.47 25.52
CA LEU A 81 -6.64 -14.30 25.12
C LEU A 81 -7.05 -13.42 26.31
N ILE A 82 -7.28 -14.05 27.47
CA ILE A 82 -7.77 -13.37 28.68
C ILE A 82 -6.64 -12.57 29.34
N ASP A 83 -5.41 -13.10 29.38
CA ASP A 83 -4.28 -12.38 29.96
C ASP A 83 -3.84 -11.19 29.09
N ILE A 84 -3.83 -11.34 27.76
CA ILE A 84 -3.53 -10.23 26.85
C ILE A 84 -4.58 -9.12 26.96
N GLN A 85 -5.86 -9.49 27.09
CA GLN A 85 -6.95 -8.51 27.25
C GLN A 85 -6.88 -7.80 28.61
N LYS A 86 -6.56 -8.52 29.69
CA LYS A 86 -6.38 -7.92 31.02
C LYS A 86 -5.20 -6.98 31.08
N ASP A 87 -4.05 -7.38 30.53
CA ASP A 87 -2.86 -6.52 30.46
C ASP A 87 -3.13 -5.25 29.66
N HIS A 88 -3.86 -5.37 28.53
CA HIS A 88 -4.27 -4.22 27.74
C HIS A 88 -5.17 -3.25 28.53
N ILE A 89 -6.14 -3.78 29.29
CA ILE A 89 -7.03 -2.96 30.14
C ILE A 89 -6.23 -2.25 31.24
N HIS A 90 -5.29 -2.94 31.88
CA HIS A 90 -4.44 -2.35 32.91
C HIS A 90 -3.50 -1.27 32.35
N GLN A 91 -2.89 -1.49 31.18
CA GLN A 91 -2.07 -0.47 30.51
C GLN A 91 -2.90 0.75 30.12
N MET A 92 -4.10 0.54 29.56
CA MET A 92 -5.00 1.64 29.21
C MET A 92 -5.42 2.47 30.42
N ALA A 93 -5.71 1.83 31.55
CA ALA A 93 -6.04 2.52 32.79
C ALA A 93 -4.85 3.32 33.36
N SER A 94 -3.64 2.75 33.31
CA SER A 94 -2.42 3.43 33.75
C SER A 94 -2.12 4.67 32.91
N LEU A 95 -2.20 4.55 31.58
CA LEU A 95 -1.99 5.67 30.66
C LEU A 95 -3.04 6.78 30.85
N GLN A 96 -4.30 6.42 31.08
CA GLN A 96 -5.35 7.40 31.38
C GLN A 96 -5.07 8.16 32.68
N ALA A 97 -4.59 7.48 33.73
CA ALA A 97 -4.22 8.12 34.99
C ALA A 97 -3.04 9.07 34.82
N GLU A 98 -2.03 8.69 34.03
CA GLU A 98 -0.88 9.53 33.72
C GLU A 98 -1.27 10.77 32.90
N ILE A 99 -2.14 10.62 31.89
CA ILE A 99 -2.69 11.75 31.13
C ILE A 99 -3.46 12.71 32.04
N ALA A 100 -4.27 12.19 32.97
CA ALA A 100 -5.00 13.02 33.92
C ALA A 100 -4.06 13.76 34.88
N PHE A 101 -3.00 13.09 35.34
CA PHE A 101 -1.97 13.68 36.18
C PHE A 101 -1.23 14.81 35.46
N LEU A 102 -0.72 14.56 34.24
CA LEU A 102 0.00 15.54 33.43
C LEU A 102 -0.87 16.76 33.07
N ARG A 103 -2.18 16.55 32.82
CA ARG A 103 -3.12 17.65 32.59
C ARG A 103 -3.23 18.56 33.82
N ARG A 104 -3.35 17.98 35.02
CA ARG A 104 -3.41 18.73 36.28
C ARG A 104 -2.10 19.44 36.59
N GLU A 105 -0.98 18.81 36.30
CA GLU A 105 0.35 19.41 36.49
C GLU A 105 0.54 20.62 35.56
N LYS A 106 0.19 20.48 34.29
CA LYS A 106 0.22 21.58 33.31
C LYS A 106 -0.72 22.74 33.69
N GLU A 107 -1.86 22.45 34.30
CA GLU A 107 -2.78 23.48 34.81
C GLU A 107 -2.19 24.21 36.02
N LYS A 108 -1.60 23.49 36.99
CA LYS A 108 -0.85 24.11 38.09
C LYS A 108 0.34 24.95 37.61
N ASP A 109 1.00 24.54 36.54
CA ASP A 109 2.15 25.26 36.00
C ASP A 109 1.75 26.54 35.25
N ARG A 110 0.53 26.57 34.68
CA ARG A 110 -0.09 27.80 34.17
C ARG A 110 -0.41 28.80 35.27
N GLU A 111 -0.85 28.32 36.43
CA GLU A 111 -1.25 29.14 37.57
C GLU A 111 -0.07 29.70 38.38
N ARG A 112 1.14 29.13 38.19
CA ARG A 112 2.39 29.58 38.83
C ARG A 112 3.19 30.61 38.03
N ARG A 113 2.82 30.93 36.79
CA ARG A 113 3.49 31.99 36.02
C ARG A 113 3.07 33.36 36.56
N PRO A 114 4.01 34.21 37.03
CA PRO A 114 3.67 35.57 37.43
C PRO A 114 3.14 36.34 36.22
N HIS A 115 1.96 36.95 36.36
CA HIS A 115 1.47 37.95 35.43
C HIS A 115 2.45 39.14 35.39
N HIS A 116 3.12 39.35 34.27
CA HIS A 116 3.70 40.65 33.95
C HIS A 116 2.63 41.53 33.28
N PRO A 117 2.42 42.77 33.76
CA PRO A 117 1.36 43.65 33.27
C PRO A 117 1.68 44.17 31.86
N GLN A 118 0.66 44.18 31.02
CA GLN A 118 0.67 44.72 29.66
C GLN A 118 0.97 46.22 29.67
N ALA A 119 1.86 46.66 28.77
CA ALA A 119 2.08 48.07 28.47
C ALA A 119 0.89 48.66 27.68
N PRO A 120 0.48 49.93 27.90
CA PRO A 120 -0.69 50.50 27.25
C PRO A 120 -0.41 50.97 25.82
N LEU A 121 -1.44 50.82 24.98
CA LEU A 121 -1.53 51.30 23.60
C LEU A 121 -1.52 52.83 23.55
N SER A 122 -0.61 53.41 22.76
CA SER A 122 -0.59 54.84 22.45
C SER A 122 -1.68 55.21 21.44
N VAL A 123 -2.56 56.10 21.87
CA VAL A 123 -3.60 56.78 21.09
C VAL A 123 -2.95 57.87 20.24
N PHE A 124 -3.15 57.83 18.92
CA PHE A 124 -2.87 58.96 18.03
C PHE A 124 -4.11 59.86 17.92
N PRO A 125 -3.99 61.19 18.11
CA PRO A 125 -5.00 62.14 17.69
C PRO A 125 -4.69 62.70 16.30
N GLY A 126 -5.70 62.68 15.43
CA GLY A 126 -5.64 63.36 14.13
C GLY A 126 -5.81 64.88 14.26
N SER A 127 -5.26 65.61 13.28
CA SER A 127 -5.85 66.87 12.83
C SER A 127 -5.43 67.14 11.38
N SER A 128 -6.44 67.51 10.59
CA SER A 128 -6.39 68.04 9.24
C SER A 128 -5.87 69.47 9.22
N MET A 129 -5.26 69.93 8.12
CA MET A 129 -5.44 71.25 7.48
C MET A 129 -4.48 71.39 6.27
N ALA A 130 -4.94 72.11 5.26
CA ALA A 130 -4.49 72.11 3.87
C ALA A 130 -3.50 73.24 3.49
N VAL A 131 -3.15 73.27 2.19
CA VAL A 131 -2.61 74.40 1.37
C VAL A 131 -1.08 74.55 1.48
N THR A 132 -0.22 74.53 0.43
CA THR A 132 -0.19 75.27 -0.86
C THR A 132 0.93 74.69 -1.76
N HIS A 133 0.79 74.69 -3.09
CA HIS A 133 1.88 74.53 -4.09
C HIS A 133 2.56 75.90 -4.37
N PRO A 134 3.83 75.99 -4.86
CA PRO A 134 4.14 75.90 -6.31
C PRO A 134 5.50 75.28 -6.75
N ASP A 135 5.50 74.73 -7.99
CA ASP A 135 6.50 74.67 -9.11
C ASP A 135 8.00 74.34 -8.84
N LEU A 136 8.81 73.58 -9.61
CA LEU A 136 8.86 72.71 -10.82
C LEU A 136 10.36 72.22 -10.91
N PRO A 137 10.87 71.49 -11.93
CA PRO A 137 10.63 70.11 -12.41
C PRO A 137 11.92 69.23 -12.40
N LEU A 138 11.84 67.93 -12.74
CA LEU A 138 12.68 67.22 -13.75
C LEU A 138 12.71 65.67 -13.56
N ASP A 139 12.29 64.96 -14.63
CA ASP A 139 12.62 63.58 -15.06
C ASP A 139 12.46 62.38 -14.08
N GLN A 140 12.02 61.18 -14.46
CA GLN A 140 11.53 60.57 -15.70
C GLN A 140 10.89 59.23 -15.30
N SER A 141 9.85 58.83 -16.04
CA SER A 141 9.40 57.44 -16.26
C SER A 141 8.98 56.57 -15.06
N SER A 142 7.68 56.54 -14.78
CA SER A 142 7.02 55.30 -14.36
C SER A 142 5.53 55.37 -14.70
N LYS A 143 5.13 54.67 -15.77
CA LYS A 143 3.72 54.38 -16.04
C LYS A 143 3.33 53.15 -15.23
N GLN A 144 2.82 53.38 -14.02
CA GLN A 144 1.89 52.47 -13.38
C GLN A 144 0.50 52.72 -13.97
N HIS A 145 -0.07 51.72 -14.62
CA HIS A 145 -1.51 51.50 -14.60
C HIS A 145 -1.76 50.24 -13.76
N SER A 146 -2.64 50.41 -12.79
CA SER A 146 -3.04 49.42 -11.82
C SER A 146 -4.26 48.64 -12.32
N LEU A 147 -4.34 47.36 -11.90
CA LEU A 147 -5.55 46.57 -11.64
C LEU A 147 -6.50 46.26 -12.83
N MET A 148 -6.39 45.06 -13.37
CA MET A 148 -7.35 43.96 -13.11
C MET A 148 -6.96 42.76 -13.98
N GLY A 149 -6.65 41.66 -13.32
CA GLY A 149 -6.35 40.40 -13.95
C GLY A 149 -6.09 39.42 -12.83
N SER A 150 -7.16 38.86 -12.27
CA SER A 150 -7.07 37.64 -11.47
C SER A 150 -6.47 36.58 -12.39
N HIS A 151 -5.15 36.50 -12.41
CA HIS A 151 -4.46 35.35 -12.95
C HIS A 151 -4.66 34.24 -11.93
N VAL A 152 -5.78 33.54 -12.09
CA VAL A 152 -5.87 32.14 -11.70
C VAL A 152 -4.74 31.46 -12.45
N THR A 153 -3.61 31.28 -11.79
CA THR A 153 -2.53 30.45 -12.28
C THR A 153 -3.09 29.06 -12.46
N ASP A 154 -3.09 28.60 -13.70
CA ASP A 154 -3.35 27.22 -14.06
C ASP A 154 -2.49 26.31 -13.16
N PRO A 155 -3.07 25.38 -12.37
CA PRO A 155 -2.32 24.47 -11.50
C PRO A 155 -1.26 23.67 -12.25
N LEU A 156 -1.44 23.48 -13.56
CA LEU A 156 -0.51 22.80 -14.46
C LEU A 156 0.81 23.57 -14.67
N GLN A 157 0.86 24.86 -14.33
CA GLN A 157 2.03 25.73 -14.55
C GLN A 157 2.88 25.96 -13.29
N ALA A 158 2.44 25.45 -12.12
CA ALA A 158 3.17 25.58 -10.85
C ALA A 158 4.43 24.69 -10.77
N LEU A 159 4.50 23.62 -11.57
CA LEU A 159 5.65 22.72 -11.64
C LEU A 159 6.78 23.25 -12.57
N GLY A 160 7.11 24.55 -12.45
CA GLY A 160 8.25 25.13 -13.14
C GLY A 160 9.56 24.43 -12.76
N PRO A 161 10.60 24.48 -13.63
CA PRO A 161 11.85 23.76 -13.43
C PRO A 161 12.63 24.38 -12.28
N ALA A 162 12.37 23.93 -11.07
CA ALA A 162 13.19 24.27 -9.94
C ALA A 162 14.16 23.14 -9.65
N PRO A 163 15.35 23.49 -9.12
CA PRO A 163 16.34 22.49 -8.77
C PRO A 163 15.77 21.51 -7.74
N TYR A 164 16.01 20.23 -7.99
CA TYR A 164 15.75 19.17 -7.03
C TYR A 164 16.56 19.39 -5.74
N ASP A 165 15.92 19.29 -4.57
CA ASP A 165 16.58 19.33 -3.27
C ASP A 165 16.72 17.88 -2.74
N PRO A 166 17.95 17.32 -2.68
CA PRO A 166 18.18 15.96 -2.20
C PRO A 166 17.79 15.76 -0.73
N VAL A 167 17.79 16.81 0.10
CA VAL A 167 17.43 16.70 1.52
C VAL A 167 15.92 16.58 1.67
N ALA A 168 15.17 17.45 1.00
CA ALA A 168 13.70 17.42 1.00
C ALA A 168 13.14 16.22 0.22
N GLY A 169 13.78 15.85 -0.89
CA GLY A 169 13.40 14.73 -1.74
C GLY A 169 12.21 15.05 -2.65
N PHE A 170 11.33 14.06 -2.83
CA PHE A 170 10.12 14.18 -3.65
C PHE A 170 8.94 13.49 -2.96
N VAL A 171 7.74 13.69 -3.51
CA VAL A 171 6.51 13.06 -3.05
C VAL A 171 5.90 12.30 -4.23
N ILE A 172 5.49 11.05 -3.98
CA ILE A 172 4.71 10.26 -4.93
C ILE A 172 3.26 10.26 -4.48
N PHE A 173 2.35 10.59 -5.39
CA PHE A 173 0.91 10.46 -5.20
C PHE A 173 0.43 9.28 -6.02
N TYR A 174 -0.07 8.24 -5.35
CA TYR A 174 -0.75 7.13 -5.99
C TYR A 174 -2.22 7.51 -6.08
N ASP A 175 -2.65 7.95 -7.27
CA ASP A 175 -3.98 8.53 -7.42
C ASP A 175 -5.02 7.43 -7.65
N LEU A 176 -4.87 6.63 -8.71
CA LEU A 176 -5.83 5.58 -9.04
C LEU A 176 -5.23 4.46 -9.93
N VAL A 177 -5.90 3.31 -9.94
CA VAL A 177 -5.69 2.23 -10.91
C VAL A 177 -6.89 2.16 -11.85
N THR A 178 -6.66 2.09 -13.16
CA THR A 178 -7.71 1.91 -14.18
C THR A 178 -7.61 0.55 -14.86
N GLY A 179 -8.67 0.15 -15.57
CA GLY A 179 -8.66 -1.02 -16.43
C GLY A 179 -8.62 -2.34 -15.64
N VAL A 180 -9.05 -2.30 -14.39
CA VAL A 180 -9.16 -3.46 -13.51
C VAL A 180 -10.25 -4.38 -14.04
N GLU A 181 -9.98 -5.68 -14.06
CA GLU A 181 -10.95 -6.66 -14.50
C GLU A 181 -12.18 -6.67 -13.59
N ALA A 182 -13.38 -6.85 -14.17
CA ALA A 182 -14.65 -6.79 -13.45
C ALA A 182 -14.78 -7.83 -12.31
N THR A 183 -14.01 -8.92 -12.39
CA THR A 183 -13.98 -10.01 -11.40
C THR A 183 -13.19 -9.64 -10.13
N LEU A 184 -12.30 -8.66 -10.21
CA LEU A 184 -11.41 -8.27 -9.12
C LEU A 184 -12.11 -7.25 -8.22
N ARG A 185 -12.21 -7.58 -6.93
CA ARG A 185 -12.96 -6.77 -5.96
C ARG A 185 -12.10 -5.74 -5.26
N SER A 186 -10.84 -6.08 -4.95
CA SER A 186 -9.92 -5.16 -4.30
C SER A 186 -8.52 -5.23 -4.88
N VAL A 187 -7.82 -4.11 -4.85
CA VAL A 187 -6.41 -3.97 -5.21
C VAL A 187 -5.59 -3.42 -4.04
N ARG A 188 -4.32 -3.79 -3.98
CA ARG A 188 -3.31 -3.19 -3.08
C ARG A 188 -2.04 -2.94 -3.86
N LEU A 189 -1.40 -1.79 -3.63
CA LEU A 189 -0.08 -1.50 -4.18
C LEU A 189 1.03 -1.78 -3.17
N LEU A 190 2.16 -2.21 -3.69
CA LEU A 190 3.40 -2.49 -2.98
C LEU A 190 4.52 -1.70 -3.67
N ALA A 191 4.92 -0.56 -3.12
CA ALA A 191 5.91 0.33 -3.71
C ALA A 191 7.32 0.10 -3.15
N GLY A 192 8.32 -0.07 -4.01
CA GLY A 192 9.73 -0.19 -3.62
C GLY A 192 10.62 0.70 -4.48
N LEU A 193 11.65 1.28 -3.87
CA LEU A 193 12.70 1.98 -4.61
C LEU A 193 13.79 1.00 -5.00
N TYR A 194 14.38 1.19 -6.18
CA TYR A 194 15.41 0.33 -6.72
C TYR A 194 16.54 1.19 -7.27
N PHE A 195 17.78 0.79 -6.99
CA PHE A 195 18.98 1.38 -7.56
C PHE A 195 19.67 0.34 -8.43
N ASN A 196 19.81 0.62 -9.72
CA ASN A 196 20.41 -0.29 -10.68
C ASN A 196 19.82 -1.72 -10.61
N GLY A 197 18.48 -1.80 -10.52
CA GLY A 197 17.75 -3.07 -10.41
C GLY A 197 17.81 -3.76 -9.05
N GLN A 198 18.52 -3.22 -8.06
CA GLN A 198 18.56 -3.73 -6.69
C GLN A 198 17.63 -2.95 -5.78
N LYS A 199 16.83 -3.66 -4.98
CA LYS A 199 15.86 -3.06 -4.07
C LYS A 199 16.55 -2.27 -2.96
N LEU A 200 16.11 -1.04 -2.74
CA LEU A 200 16.49 -0.19 -1.63
C LEU A 200 15.46 -0.31 -0.51
N GLY A 201 15.90 -0.75 0.67
CA GLY A 201 15.07 -0.81 1.86
C GLY A 201 13.87 -1.74 1.74
N GLN A 202 12.81 -1.42 2.49
CA GLN A 202 11.57 -2.20 2.51
C GLN A 202 10.56 -1.66 1.48
N THR A 203 9.68 -2.55 1.00
CA THR A 203 8.51 -2.14 0.23
C THR A 203 7.51 -1.46 1.16
N THR A 204 6.93 -0.35 0.71
CA THR A 204 5.83 0.34 1.38
C THR A 204 4.50 -0.23 0.87
N PRO A 205 3.73 -0.96 1.70
CA PRO A 205 2.40 -1.40 1.33
C PRO A 205 1.40 -0.26 1.46
N MET A 206 0.55 -0.08 0.45
CA MET A 206 -0.59 0.83 0.51
C MET A 206 -1.81 0.12 1.11
N PRO A 207 -2.82 0.84 1.62
CA PRO A 207 -4.08 0.24 2.03
C PRO A 207 -4.75 -0.49 0.84
N PRO A 208 -5.41 -1.65 1.04
CA PRO A 208 -6.31 -2.21 0.05
C PRO A 208 -7.44 -1.25 -0.27
N VAL A 209 -7.81 -1.19 -1.54
CA VAL A 209 -8.91 -0.36 -2.03
C VAL A 209 -9.87 -1.22 -2.83
N GLN A 210 -11.16 -1.01 -2.62
CA GLN A 210 -12.21 -1.69 -3.37
C GLN A 210 -12.34 -1.09 -4.77
N CYS A 211 -12.48 -1.96 -5.76
CA CYS A 211 -12.69 -1.61 -7.15
C CYS A 211 -14.10 -1.08 -7.34
N GLN A 212 -14.22 0.00 -8.10
CA GLN A 212 -15.46 0.64 -8.49
C GLN A 212 -15.74 0.37 -9.97
N PRO A 213 -17.01 0.14 -10.34
CA PRO A 213 -17.39 0.01 -11.74
C PRO A 213 -17.08 1.30 -12.50
N ALA A 214 -16.43 1.17 -13.66
CA ALA A 214 -16.26 2.31 -14.55
C ALA A 214 -17.61 2.67 -15.18
N GLY A 215 -17.97 3.96 -15.11
CA GLY A 215 -19.19 4.47 -15.73
C GLY A 215 -19.17 4.34 -17.27
N PRO A 216 -20.33 4.41 -17.93
CA PRO A 216 -20.47 4.20 -19.38
C PRO A 216 -19.73 5.22 -20.27
N LEU A 217 -19.07 6.24 -19.69
CA LEU A 217 -18.43 7.35 -20.41
C LEU A 217 -16.92 7.16 -20.65
N LEU A 218 -16.29 6.13 -20.07
CA LEU A 218 -14.83 6.06 -19.94
C LEU A 218 -14.05 5.53 -21.15
N SER A 219 -14.69 4.90 -22.15
CA SER A 219 -14.08 4.54 -23.45
C SER A 219 -15.05 3.69 -24.29
N THR A 220 -14.98 3.82 -25.62
CA THR A 220 -15.69 2.96 -26.58
C THR A 220 -15.12 1.53 -26.66
N LYS A 221 -14.07 1.23 -25.90
CA LYS A 221 -13.51 -0.11 -25.70
C LYS A 221 -13.63 -0.46 -24.21
N SER A 222 -14.65 -1.26 -23.88
CA SER A 222 -14.91 -1.90 -22.57
C SER A 222 -14.22 -1.24 -21.37
N PRO A 223 -14.84 -0.25 -20.70
CA PRO A 223 -14.23 0.38 -19.56
C PRO A 223 -14.10 -0.64 -18.41
N GLY A 224 -12.87 -1.04 -18.12
CA GLY A 224 -12.57 -1.86 -16.93
C GLY A 224 -12.80 -1.05 -15.66
N ASN A 225 -13.02 -1.72 -14.54
CA ASN A 225 -13.17 -1.10 -13.22
C ASN A 225 -11.96 -0.22 -12.88
N TYR A 226 -12.13 0.68 -11.91
CA TYR A 226 -11.05 1.50 -11.37
C TYR A 226 -10.99 1.42 -9.85
N ALA A 227 -9.88 1.83 -9.25
CA ALA A 227 -9.73 1.93 -7.80
C ALA A 227 -9.01 3.24 -7.45
N ILE A 228 -9.66 4.09 -6.65
CA ILE A 228 -9.08 5.37 -6.20
C ILE A 228 -8.24 5.11 -4.96
N LEU A 229 -6.94 5.31 -5.08
CA LEU A 229 -5.97 5.06 -4.02
C LEU A 229 -5.80 6.29 -3.12
N ALA A 230 -5.63 7.47 -3.73
CA ALA A 230 -5.42 8.75 -3.05
C ALA A 230 -4.36 8.69 -1.93
N VAL A 231 -3.23 8.01 -2.17
CA VAL A 231 -2.16 7.85 -1.18
C VAL A 231 -0.98 8.77 -1.48
N LYS A 232 -0.55 9.54 -0.49
CA LYS A 232 0.65 10.39 -0.52
C LYS A 232 1.82 9.68 0.16
N GLN A 233 2.93 9.51 -0.56
CA GLN A 233 4.17 8.96 -0.02
C GLN A 233 5.33 9.97 -0.16
N PRO A 234 5.72 10.65 0.92
CA PRO A 234 6.96 11.42 0.95
C PRO A 234 8.19 10.53 0.90
N VAL A 235 9.19 10.92 0.11
CA VAL A 235 10.45 10.19 -0.06
C VAL A 235 11.63 11.16 0.17
N PRO A 236 11.98 11.44 1.43
CA PRO A 236 13.01 12.42 1.77
C PRO A 236 14.43 11.85 1.61
N ARG A 237 15.43 12.74 1.57
CA ARG A 237 16.87 12.39 1.63
C ARG A 237 17.34 11.46 0.50
N VAL A 238 16.80 11.62 -0.70
CA VAL A 238 17.17 10.82 -1.88
C VAL A 238 18.19 11.58 -2.73
N GLN A 239 19.34 10.95 -2.97
CA GLN A 239 20.32 11.48 -3.91
C GLN A 239 19.83 11.29 -5.35
N PRO A 240 19.93 12.33 -6.21
CA PRO A 240 19.46 12.23 -7.57
C PRO A 240 20.38 11.31 -8.38
N SER A 241 19.79 10.37 -9.11
CA SER A 241 20.52 9.44 -9.96
C SER A 241 19.59 8.81 -11.01
N PRO A 242 20.00 8.74 -12.29
CA PRO A 242 19.23 8.10 -13.35
C PRO A 242 19.04 6.59 -13.14
N ASP A 243 19.85 5.97 -12.29
CA ASP A 243 19.74 4.54 -11.96
C ASP A 243 18.67 4.25 -10.90
N LEU A 244 18.08 5.31 -10.31
CA LEU A 244 17.02 5.18 -9.33
C LEU A 244 15.65 5.06 -10.01
N SER A 245 14.93 4.00 -9.64
CA SER A 245 13.60 3.71 -10.15
C SER A 245 12.63 3.34 -9.03
N LEU A 246 11.36 3.62 -9.28
CA LEU A 246 10.22 3.13 -8.51
C LEU A 246 9.71 1.87 -9.19
N VAL A 247 9.56 0.79 -8.42
CA VAL A 247 8.89 -0.44 -8.83
C VAL A 247 7.66 -0.63 -7.96
N ILE A 248 6.51 -0.82 -8.59
CA ILE A 248 5.23 -1.00 -7.92
C ILE A 248 4.70 -2.37 -8.28
N GLU A 249 4.48 -3.23 -7.30
CA GLU A 249 3.72 -4.46 -7.49
C GLU A 249 2.25 -4.21 -7.17
N ILE A 250 1.35 -4.86 -7.90
CA ILE A 250 -0.09 -4.84 -7.62
C ILE A 250 -0.56 -6.21 -7.16
N GLN A 251 -1.28 -6.20 -6.05
CA GLN A 251 -1.96 -7.37 -5.52
C GLN A 251 -3.47 -7.22 -5.70
N THR A 252 -4.14 -8.31 -6.01
CA THR A 252 -5.58 -8.35 -6.19
C THR A 252 -6.19 -9.43 -5.33
N SER A 253 -7.44 -9.25 -4.90
CA SER A 253 -8.21 -10.34 -4.27
C SER A 253 -8.39 -11.46 -5.29
N GLU A 254 -8.06 -12.70 -4.92
CA GLU A 254 -8.39 -13.86 -5.73
C GLU A 254 -9.92 -14.01 -5.86
N GLY A 255 -10.42 -14.17 -7.08
CA GLY A 255 -11.84 -14.20 -7.38
C GLY A 255 -12.41 -15.62 -7.38
N LEU A 256 -13.54 -15.80 -6.66
CA LEU A 256 -14.40 -16.98 -6.55
C LEU A 256 -13.90 -18.11 -5.65
N ASP A 257 -13.99 -17.89 -4.34
CA ASP A 257 -14.36 -18.99 -3.45
C ASP A 257 -15.72 -18.66 -2.83
N LEU A 258 -16.77 -19.31 -3.34
CA LEU A 258 -18.16 -19.16 -2.87
C LEU A 258 -18.39 -19.89 -1.53
N PHE A 259 -17.37 -20.58 -1.00
CA PHE A 259 -17.51 -21.45 0.18
C PHE A 259 -16.44 -21.28 1.25
N SER A 260 -15.42 -20.41 1.11
CA SER A 260 -14.46 -20.16 2.20
C SER A 260 -14.83 -18.91 2.99
N HIS A 261 -15.22 -19.15 4.23
CA HIS A 261 -15.19 -18.14 5.28
C HIS A 261 -13.72 -17.82 5.58
N GLU A 262 -13.31 -16.58 5.30
CA GLU A 262 -12.12 -15.93 5.86
C GLU A 262 -10.76 -16.56 5.53
N THR A 263 -10.22 -16.26 4.34
CA THR A 263 -8.83 -15.76 4.23
C THR A 263 -8.75 -14.84 3.01
N GLU A 264 -8.73 -13.54 3.28
CA GLU A 264 -8.61 -12.46 2.29
C GLU A 264 -7.17 -12.46 1.71
N GLY A 265 -6.89 -13.42 0.83
CA GLY A 265 -5.60 -13.60 0.17
C GLY A 265 -5.44 -12.61 -0.98
N LEU A 266 -4.66 -11.55 -0.77
CA LEU A 266 -4.20 -10.70 -1.86
C LEU A 266 -3.01 -11.38 -2.55
N VAL A 267 -3.12 -11.61 -3.86
CA VAL A 267 -2.08 -12.24 -4.66
C VAL A 267 -1.46 -11.21 -5.59
N THR A 268 -0.12 -11.14 -5.62
CA THR A 268 0.58 -10.29 -6.59
C THR A 268 0.32 -10.82 -8.00
N CYS A 269 -0.24 -9.99 -8.87
CA CYS A 269 -0.57 -10.38 -10.25
C CYS A 269 0.25 -9.64 -11.31
N GLY A 270 0.84 -8.49 -10.97
CA GLY A 270 1.64 -7.71 -11.91
C GLY A 270 2.50 -6.64 -11.25
N TRP A 271 3.23 -5.91 -12.08
CA TRP A 271 4.16 -4.87 -11.63
C TRP A 271 4.35 -3.75 -12.64
N ALA A 272 4.74 -2.57 -12.19
CA ALA A 272 5.05 -1.41 -13.02
C ALA A 272 6.38 -0.80 -12.58
N LYS A 273 7.05 -0.08 -13.48
CA LYS A 273 8.32 0.61 -13.20
C LYS A 273 8.29 2.03 -13.75
N LEU A 274 8.88 2.96 -13.01
CA LEU A 274 9.13 4.34 -13.41
C LEU A 274 10.56 4.74 -13.01
N ASP A 275 11.34 5.24 -13.95
CA ASP A 275 12.61 5.88 -13.63
C ASP A 275 12.33 7.27 -13.04
N LEU A 276 12.96 7.58 -11.91
CA LEU A 276 12.61 8.75 -11.10
C LEU A 276 13.41 10.00 -11.46
N PHE A 277 14.58 9.82 -12.08
CA PHE A 277 15.44 10.91 -12.51
C PHE A 277 15.87 10.73 -13.96
N ASP A 278 16.08 11.86 -14.64
CA ASP A 278 16.66 11.87 -15.96
C ASP A 278 18.19 11.78 -15.92
N GLN A 279 18.80 11.71 -17.11
CA GLN A 279 20.27 11.73 -17.28
C GLN A 279 20.95 13.01 -16.77
N HIS A 280 20.20 14.07 -16.49
CA HIS A 280 20.67 15.33 -15.93
C HIS A 280 20.40 15.44 -14.42
N ASN A 281 20.03 14.33 -13.76
CA ASN A 281 19.72 14.28 -12.33
C ASN A 281 18.51 15.17 -11.93
N GLN A 282 17.59 15.43 -12.86
CA GLN A 282 16.33 16.10 -12.60
C GLN A 282 15.25 15.06 -12.29
N VAL A 283 14.45 15.32 -11.26
CA VAL A 283 13.31 14.46 -10.93
C VAL A 283 12.28 14.51 -12.05
N HIS A 284 11.77 13.35 -12.44
CA HIS A 284 10.68 13.15 -13.38
C HIS A 284 9.33 13.58 -12.78
N SER A 285 9.19 14.88 -12.48
CA SER A 285 7.94 15.44 -11.93
C SER A 285 6.85 15.53 -12.99
N GLY A 286 5.60 15.25 -12.61
CA GLY A 286 4.43 15.29 -13.49
C GLY A 286 3.48 14.10 -13.26
N HIS A 287 2.54 13.94 -14.18
CA HIS A 287 1.51 12.91 -14.20
C HIS A 287 1.93 11.73 -15.09
N TRP A 288 1.95 10.54 -14.51
CA TRP A 288 2.44 9.32 -15.15
C TRP A 288 1.36 8.26 -15.23
N ARG A 289 1.27 7.59 -16.39
CA ARG A 289 0.41 6.43 -16.61
C ARG A 289 1.26 5.21 -16.91
N LEU A 290 1.30 4.27 -15.97
CA LEU A 290 2.18 3.12 -16.02
C LEU A 290 1.38 1.84 -16.26
N PRO A 291 1.57 1.13 -17.38
CA PRO A 291 0.92 -0.15 -17.58
C PRO A 291 1.50 -1.21 -16.64
N PHE A 292 0.63 -1.98 -16.00
CA PHE A 292 1.07 -3.15 -15.25
C PHE A 292 1.53 -4.24 -16.21
N ARG A 293 2.65 -4.88 -15.89
CA ARG A 293 3.30 -5.93 -16.65
C ARG A 293 3.15 -7.28 -15.94
N SER A 294 3.17 -8.36 -16.71
CA SER A 294 3.14 -9.72 -16.17
C SER A 294 4.38 -10.04 -15.34
N LEU A 295 4.20 -10.87 -14.31
CA LEU A 295 5.29 -11.43 -13.52
C LEU A 295 6.22 -12.35 -14.35
N PRO A 296 7.47 -12.59 -13.91
CA PRO A 296 8.11 -12.10 -12.69
C PRO A 296 8.56 -10.63 -12.77
N VAL A 297 8.79 -10.00 -11.61
CA VAL A 297 9.34 -8.64 -11.53
C VAL A 297 10.78 -8.62 -12.07
N GLN A 298 11.06 -7.70 -12.99
CA GLN A 298 12.39 -7.52 -13.59
C GLN A 298 12.84 -6.05 -13.47
N ALA A 299 13.20 -5.63 -12.25
CA ALA A 299 13.53 -4.24 -11.93
C ALA A 299 14.75 -3.66 -12.68
N SER A 300 15.65 -4.53 -13.17
CA SER A 300 16.85 -4.14 -13.93
C SER A 300 16.59 -3.78 -15.40
N LEU A 301 15.38 -4.02 -15.93
CA LEU A 301 15.06 -3.67 -17.32
C LEU A 301 15.07 -2.15 -17.54
N SER A 302 15.60 -1.72 -18.68
CA SER A 302 15.45 -0.34 -19.13
C SER A 302 14.03 -0.05 -19.63
N PRO A 303 13.61 1.22 -19.74
CA PRO A 303 12.29 1.59 -20.27
C PRO A 303 12.00 0.99 -21.65
N GLY A 304 12.99 0.95 -22.55
CA GLY A 304 12.82 0.36 -23.88
C GLY A 304 12.62 -1.15 -23.83
N GLN A 305 13.28 -1.85 -22.90
CA GLN A 305 13.12 -3.29 -22.70
C GLN A 305 11.81 -3.64 -22.01
N LEU A 306 11.28 -2.76 -21.16
CA LEU A 306 10.01 -2.97 -20.46
C LEU A 306 8.83 -3.17 -21.41
N ASN A 307 8.92 -2.65 -22.63
CA ASN A 307 7.91 -2.84 -23.69
C ASN A 307 7.87 -4.26 -24.25
N SER A 308 8.91 -5.07 -24.02
CA SER A 308 8.90 -6.50 -24.38
C SER A 308 8.13 -7.36 -23.37
N VAL A 309 7.90 -6.86 -22.16
CA VAL A 309 7.11 -7.57 -21.15
C VAL A 309 5.63 -7.37 -21.46
N PRO A 310 4.81 -8.43 -21.51
CA PRO A 310 3.37 -8.31 -21.75
C PRO A 310 2.68 -7.42 -20.72
N GLN A 311 1.74 -6.59 -21.17
CA GLN A 311 0.83 -5.87 -20.29
C GLN A 311 -0.18 -6.84 -19.66
N LEU A 312 -0.46 -6.64 -18.38
CA LEU A 312 -1.49 -7.36 -17.65
C LEU A 312 -2.86 -6.75 -17.97
N GLY A 313 -3.54 -7.33 -18.96
CA GLY A 313 -4.83 -6.83 -19.43
C GLY A 313 -4.75 -5.37 -19.87
N ASN A 314 -5.69 -4.55 -19.38
CA ASN A 314 -5.70 -3.10 -19.61
C ASN A 314 -5.36 -2.32 -18.33
N MET A 315 -4.73 -2.98 -17.33
CA MET A 315 -4.51 -2.38 -16.03
C MET A 315 -3.37 -1.36 -16.08
N GLU A 316 -3.65 -0.14 -15.61
CA GLU A 316 -2.70 0.97 -15.60
C GLU A 316 -2.75 1.69 -14.23
N LEU A 317 -1.58 2.13 -13.75
CA LEU A 317 -1.44 2.98 -12.57
C LEU A 317 -1.30 4.43 -13.00
N CYS A 318 -2.19 5.29 -12.50
CA CYS A 318 -2.07 6.74 -12.60
C CYS A 318 -1.45 7.28 -11.31
N LEU A 319 -0.30 7.93 -11.42
CA LEU A 319 0.42 8.51 -10.30
C LEU A 319 0.98 9.89 -10.64
N ARG A 320 1.31 10.68 -9.63
CA ARG A 320 2.05 11.93 -9.77
C ARG A 320 3.36 11.86 -9.00
N VAL A 321 4.40 12.44 -9.57
CA VAL A 321 5.66 12.70 -8.88
C VAL A 321 5.82 14.21 -8.80
N ALA A 322 6.12 14.71 -7.61
CA ALA A 322 6.37 16.13 -7.40
C ALA A 322 7.60 16.34 -6.54
N ASN A 323 8.31 17.43 -6.77
CA ASN A 323 9.34 17.89 -5.84
C ASN A 323 8.70 18.11 -4.45
N ALA A 324 9.41 17.80 -3.37
CA ALA A 324 8.85 17.84 -2.02
C ALA A 324 8.26 19.21 -1.64
N ARG A 325 8.84 20.29 -2.14
CA ARG A 325 8.35 21.66 -1.95
C ARG A 325 6.94 21.92 -2.54
N ASP A 326 6.60 21.21 -3.61
CA ASP A 326 5.34 21.35 -4.36
C ASP A 326 4.29 20.34 -3.84
N GLY A 327 4.67 19.48 -2.89
CA GLY A 327 3.84 18.38 -2.41
C GLY A 327 2.56 18.83 -1.69
N ASP A 328 2.53 20.01 -1.08
CA ASP A 328 1.31 20.49 -0.41
C ASP A 328 0.31 21.06 -1.42
N GLU A 329 0.77 21.76 -2.45
CA GLU A 329 -0.08 22.22 -3.55
C GLU A 329 -0.70 21.03 -4.30
N GLN A 330 0.12 20.00 -4.60
CA GLN A 330 -0.33 18.79 -5.28
C GLN A 330 -1.29 17.94 -4.43
N THR A 331 -1.31 18.10 -3.10
CA THR A 331 -2.27 17.41 -2.24
C THR A 331 -3.71 17.89 -2.46
N LEU A 332 -3.89 19.11 -2.97
CA LEU A 332 -5.21 19.71 -3.20
C LEU A 332 -5.84 19.34 -4.55
N GLU A 333 -5.08 18.68 -5.43
CA GLU A 333 -5.57 18.26 -6.74
C GLU A 333 -6.65 17.18 -6.59
N GLU A 334 -7.78 17.37 -7.26
CA GLU A 334 -8.90 16.43 -7.26
C GLU A 334 -8.61 15.24 -8.17
N ILE A 335 -8.81 14.02 -7.65
CA ILE A 335 -8.64 12.79 -8.41
C ILE A 335 -9.97 12.43 -9.08
N ASP A 336 -10.12 12.76 -10.36
CA ASP A 336 -11.28 12.38 -11.15
C ASP A 336 -10.96 11.18 -12.07
N PRO A 337 -11.58 10.00 -11.83
CA PRO A 337 -11.38 8.84 -12.69
C PRO A 337 -11.87 9.06 -14.13
N ASN A 338 -12.72 10.06 -14.39
CA ASN A 338 -13.19 10.42 -15.74
C ASN A 338 -12.19 11.26 -16.54
N ASN A 339 -11.18 11.84 -15.89
CA ASN A 339 -10.19 12.71 -16.51
C ASN A 339 -8.77 12.14 -16.41
N THR A 340 -8.57 10.92 -16.90
CA THR A 340 -7.25 10.29 -16.90
C THR A 340 -6.33 10.76 -18.04
N ASN A 341 -6.82 11.63 -18.94
CA ASN A 341 -6.05 12.16 -20.08
C ASN A 341 -4.84 12.99 -19.68
N GLN A 342 -4.81 13.49 -18.44
CA GLN A 342 -3.66 14.23 -17.92
C GLN A 342 -2.45 13.34 -17.62
N TYR A 343 -2.65 12.03 -17.42
CA TYR A 343 -1.57 11.06 -17.15
C TYR A 343 -0.98 10.54 -18.46
N LYS A 344 0.35 10.67 -18.59
CA LYS A 344 1.07 10.36 -19.83
C LYS A 344 1.74 9.00 -19.82
#